data_AF-A0A7Y2XNS2-F1
#
_entry.id   AF-A0A7Y2XNS2-F1
#
_cell.length_a   1.000
_cell.length_b   1.000
_cell.length_c   1.000
_cell.angle_alpha   90.00
_cell.angle_beta   90.00
_cell.angle_gamma   90.00
#
_symmetry.space_group_name_H-M   'P 1'
#
loop_
_entity.id
_entity.type
_entity.pdbx_description
1 polymer ?
#
loop_
_entity_poly.entity_id
_entity_poly.type
_entity_poly.pdbx_seq_one_letter_code
_entity_poly.pdbx_strand_id
1 'polypeptide(L)'
;SEVWQHQRLPTQVGWDSHNYVTMAVDRDGHLHVSGNMHVVPLIYFRTETAGDISTLKKMSMTGKDENRVTYPKFLTDHQGKLIYSYRDGSSGNGVQVWNAYDTATRAWSRFLDTPLLDGDGKRNAYPHRPQYGPDGWYHLIWVWRDTPDCATNHNLSYARSQDLKHWQSASGVAVKLPMRFKDKVLVVDPAPSGGGMINGGQGLFFDSNKRPVISYHKADENGHMQIYAARYEQGAWKHHVLTHWDKAVDFSGRGSMNFIGISLSGLRRIEPGLLTMTYRHKHYGHGRLMIDEESLKPVNKNVKMVPKFPAALKRIDSDFTGLRIRRASDIGGDPDGSVRYLLQWQSLGVNHDRRHQPPYPEPSKLKLYKLRANR
;
A
#
# COMPACT_ATOMS: atom_id res chain seq x y z
N SER A 1 13.19 -26.63 5.23
CA SER A 1 13.73 -26.64 6.58
C SER A 1 12.61 -26.24 7.53
N GLU A 2 12.40 -27.00 8.60
CA GLU A 2 11.48 -26.62 9.69
C GLU A 2 12.19 -25.92 10.85
N VAL A 3 13.52 -25.81 10.77
CA VAL A 3 14.36 -25.19 11.79
C VAL A 3 14.37 -23.68 11.56
N TRP A 4 13.86 -22.93 12.54
CA TRP A 4 13.83 -21.46 12.54
C TRP A 4 14.72 -20.92 13.65
N GLN A 5 15.56 -19.95 13.32
CA GLN A 5 16.24 -19.10 14.30
C GLN A 5 15.32 -17.94 14.67
N HIS A 6 15.32 -17.56 15.95
CA HIS A 6 14.51 -16.48 16.47
C HIS A 6 15.37 -15.50 17.25
N GLN A 7 15.21 -14.21 16.98
CA GLN A 7 15.78 -13.13 17.78
C GLN A 7 14.64 -12.30 18.36
N ARG A 8 14.60 -12.16 19.69
CA ARG A 8 13.65 -11.27 20.36
C ARG A 8 14.23 -9.85 20.39
N LEU A 9 13.47 -8.89 19.89
CA LEU A 9 13.82 -7.46 19.99
C LEU A 9 13.28 -6.87 21.31
N PRO A 10 13.91 -5.81 21.86
CA PRO A 10 13.48 -5.13 23.08
C PRO A 10 12.26 -4.21 22.84
N THR A 11 11.29 -4.68 22.07
CA THR A 11 10.03 -3.99 21.77
C THR A 11 8.95 -5.02 21.43
N GLN A 12 7.70 -4.69 21.71
CA GLN A 12 6.55 -5.57 21.45
C GLN A 12 5.39 -4.78 20.86
N VAL A 13 4.82 -5.30 19.78
CA VAL A 13 3.65 -4.69 19.13
C VAL A 13 2.39 -4.90 19.96
N GLY A 14 1.54 -3.88 19.99
CA GLY A 14 0.21 -3.92 20.60
C GLY A 14 -0.90 -4.25 19.59
N TRP A 15 -2.14 -3.89 19.94
CA TRP A 15 -3.33 -4.09 19.10
C TRP A 15 -3.56 -2.98 18.07
N ASP A 16 -2.79 -1.91 18.17
CA ASP A 16 -2.82 -0.82 17.21
C ASP A 16 -2.18 -1.27 15.89
N SER A 17 -2.98 -1.30 14.82
CA SER A 17 -2.52 -1.78 13.52
C SER A 17 -1.51 -0.85 12.84
N HIS A 18 -1.39 0.40 13.29
CA HIS A 18 -0.37 1.34 12.83
C HIS A 18 1.05 0.85 13.18
N ASN A 19 1.15 0.03 14.23
CA ASN A 19 2.40 -0.50 14.79
C ASN A 19 2.98 -1.70 14.00
N TYR A 20 2.61 -1.87 12.72
CA TYR A 20 3.14 -2.96 11.90
C TYR A 20 4.66 -2.93 11.80
N VAL A 21 5.25 -4.08 11.44
CA VAL A 21 6.69 -4.27 11.23
C VAL A 21 6.98 -4.37 9.74
N THR A 22 8.04 -3.71 9.31
CA THR A 22 8.60 -3.77 7.96
C THR A 22 10.08 -4.14 8.03
N MET A 23 10.56 -4.82 6.99
CA MET A 23 11.94 -5.27 6.92
C MET A 23 12.49 -5.15 5.50
N ALA A 24 13.81 -5.01 5.40
CA ALA A 24 14.55 -5.09 4.15
C ALA A 24 15.93 -5.70 4.39
N VAL A 25 16.51 -6.28 3.35
CA VAL A 25 17.92 -6.67 3.34
C VAL A 25 18.64 -5.70 2.39
N ASP A 26 19.73 -5.09 2.85
CA ASP A 26 20.54 -4.22 2.00
C ASP A 26 21.47 -5.03 1.08
N ARG A 27 22.18 -4.33 0.20
CA ARG A 27 23.11 -4.96 -0.78
C ARG A 27 24.29 -5.70 -0.14
N ASP A 28 24.63 -5.39 1.11
CA ASP A 28 25.71 -6.05 1.85
C ASP A 28 25.19 -7.21 2.71
N GLY A 29 23.88 -7.51 2.63
CA GLY A 29 23.25 -8.63 3.32
C GLY A 29 22.84 -8.35 4.77
N HIS A 30 22.85 -7.09 5.21
CA HIS A 30 22.34 -6.74 6.54
C HIS A 30 20.82 -6.65 6.54
N LEU A 31 20.22 -7.21 7.59
CA LEU A 31 18.78 -7.11 7.81
C LEU A 31 18.47 -5.80 8.55
N HIS A 32 17.55 -5.03 7.98
CA HIS A 32 16.96 -3.81 8.54
C HIS A 32 15.54 -4.13 9.00
N VAL A 33 15.21 -3.78 10.24
CA VAL A 33 13.89 -4.01 10.85
C VAL A 33 13.39 -2.71 11.46
N SER A 34 12.16 -2.32 11.15
CA SER A 34 11.52 -1.16 11.78
C SER A 34 10.02 -1.38 11.91
N GLY A 35 9.41 -0.81 12.95
CA GLY A 35 8.00 -1.00 13.22
C GLY A 35 7.62 -0.57 14.62
N ASN A 36 6.41 -0.93 15.04
CA ASN A 36 5.87 -0.58 16.34
C ASN A 36 5.77 0.94 16.60
N MET A 37 5.39 1.70 15.56
CA MET A 37 5.37 3.17 15.64
C MET A 37 4.03 3.77 15.22
N HIS A 38 3.44 4.53 16.14
CA HIS A 38 2.31 5.42 15.88
C HIS A 38 2.48 6.73 16.64
N VAL A 39 3.12 7.70 16.00
CA VAL A 39 3.47 9.03 16.56
C VAL A 39 4.39 8.89 17.80
N VAL A 40 5.41 8.05 17.67
CA VAL A 40 6.42 7.79 18.70
C VAL A 40 7.83 7.93 18.12
N PRO A 41 8.88 7.97 18.95
CA PRO A 41 10.25 7.99 18.45
C PRO A 41 10.58 6.79 17.56
N LEU A 42 11.52 6.97 16.63
CA LEU A 42 11.97 5.94 15.70
C LEU A 42 12.39 4.67 16.42
N ILE A 43 11.85 3.55 15.97
CA ILE A 43 12.24 2.20 16.38
C ILE A 43 12.80 1.50 15.16
N TYR A 44 14.13 1.39 15.12
CA TYR A 44 14.88 0.82 14.01
C TYR A 44 16.01 -0.05 14.54
N PHE A 45 16.20 -1.19 13.90
CA PHE A 45 17.24 -2.17 14.18
C PHE A 45 17.93 -2.57 12.89
N ARG A 46 19.24 -2.85 12.98
CA ARG A 46 20.03 -3.43 11.90
C ARG A 46 20.93 -4.52 12.48
N THR A 47 21.21 -5.57 11.71
CA THR A 47 22.25 -6.53 12.11
C THR A 47 23.63 -5.86 12.10
N GLU A 48 24.47 -6.21 13.06
CA GLU A 48 25.90 -5.83 13.04
C GLU A 48 26.73 -6.76 12.15
N THR A 49 26.29 -8.01 11.97
CA THR A 49 26.86 -8.99 11.04
C THR A 49 25.81 -9.35 9.98
N ALA A 50 26.18 -9.30 8.70
CA ALA A 50 25.30 -9.66 7.60
C ALA A 50 24.78 -11.10 7.76
N GLY A 51 23.48 -11.30 7.54
CA GLY A 51 22.82 -12.61 7.67
C GLY A 51 22.61 -13.15 9.10
N ASP A 52 23.25 -12.58 10.13
CA ASP A 52 23.12 -13.05 11.52
C ASP A 52 22.12 -12.20 12.32
N ILE A 53 20.90 -12.73 12.47
CA ILE A 53 19.82 -12.04 13.19
C ILE A 53 20.11 -11.85 14.68
N SER A 54 21.01 -12.63 15.29
CA SER A 54 21.36 -12.48 16.72
C SER A 54 22.06 -11.16 17.01
N THR A 55 22.63 -10.54 15.98
CA THR A 55 23.34 -9.25 16.05
C THR A 55 22.44 -8.04 15.78
N LEU A 56 21.10 -8.22 15.74
CA LEU A 56 20.16 -7.10 15.60
C LEU A 56 20.31 -6.11 16.76
N LYS A 57 20.69 -4.88 16.43
CA LYS A 57 20.92 -3.81 17.40
C LYS A 57 20.09 -2.59 17.07
N LYS A 58 19.55 -1.94 18.11
CA LYS A 58 18.79 -0.70 17.96
C LYS A 58 19.73 0.41 17.48
N MET A 59 19.31 1.16 16.48
CA MET A 59 20.08 2.25 15.88
C MET A 59 19.18 3.47 15.63
N SER A 60 19.80 4.63 15.48
CA SER A 60 19.16 5.82 14.89
C SER A 60 19.38 5.82 13.37
N MET A 61 18.64 6.69 12.66
CA MET A 61 18.96 6.99 11.27
C MET A 61 19.80 8.27 11.20
N THR A 62 19.13 9.40 11.06
CA THR A 62 19.73 10.73 10.92
C THR A 62 19.68 11.53 12.22
N GLY A 63 18.85 11.12 13.18
CA GLY A 63 18.56 11.88 14.41
C GLY A 63 17.67 13.11 14.18
N LYS A 64 17.26 13.40 12.95
CA LYS A 64 16.37 14.52 12.57
C LYS A 64 14.98 13.97 12.28
N ASP A 65 13.92 14.70 12.63
CA ASP A 65 12.50 14.32 12.42
C ASP A 65 12.19 12.86 12.78
N GLU A 66 12.74 12.36 13.90
CA GLU A 66 12.67 10.95 14.31
C GLU A 66 11.87 10.76 15.62
N ASN A 67 11.17 11.80 16.08
CA ASN A 67 10.46 11.78 17.37
C ASN A 67 8.97 11.41 17.26
N ARG A 68 8.36 11.53 16.07
CA ARG A 68 6.92 11.35 15.85
C ARG A 68 6.64 10.49 14.61
N VAL A 69 7.25 9.33 14.56
CA VAL A 69 7.26 8.44 13.39
C VAL A 69 5.98 7.60 13.32
N THR A 70 5.47 7.41 12.10
CA THR A 70 4.44 6.42 11.76
C THR A 70 4.70 5.87 10.35
N TYR A 71 4.22 4.65 10.07
CA TYR A 71 4.23 4.03 8.73
C TYR A 71 5.60 3.88 8.06
N PRO A 72 6.53 3.13 8.67
CA PRO A 72 7.83 2.88 8.09
C PRO A 72 7.72 2.06 6.80
N LYS A 73 8.46 2.45 5.77
CA LYS A 73 8.54 1.74 4.48
C LYS A 73 9.97 1.69 3.99
N PHE A 74 10.47 0.49 3.71
CA PHE A 74 11.69 0.32 2.92
C PHE A 74 11.38 0.27 1.42
N LEU A 75 12.24 0.92 0.66
CA LEU A 75 12.22 1.06 -0.79
C LEU A 75 13.63 0.77 -1.31
N THR A 76 13.74 0.30 -2.55
CA THR A 76 15.03 0.16 -3.23
C THR A 76 14.93 0.91 -4.55
N ASP A 77 15.88 1.81 -4.83
CA ASP A 77 15.94 2.47 -6.12
C ASP A 77 16.56 1.57 -7.22
N HIS A 78 16.62 2.04 -8.47
CA HIS A 78 17.24 1.31 -9.58
C HIS A 78 18.72 1.02 -9.39
N GLN A 79 19.41 1.80 -8.57
CA GLN A 79 20.82 1.63 -8.27
C GLN A 79 21.03 0.70 -7.08
N GLY A 80 19.97 0.05 -6.58
CA GLY A 80 20.04 -0.83 -5.43
C GLY A 80 20.27 -0.10 -4.11
N LYS A 81 20.03 1.22 -4.05
CA LYS A 81 20.17 2.00 -2.80
C LYS A 81 18.91 1.79 -1.96
N LEU A 82 19.13 1.44 -0.69
CA LEU A 82 18.05 1.27 0.26
C LEU A 82 17.57 2.66 0.72
N ILE A 83 16.29 2.92 0.49
CA ILE A 83 15.58 4.14 0.88
C ILE A 83 14.60 3.77 1.99
N TYR A 84 14.45 4.67 2.96
CA TYR A 84 13.49 4.54 4.03
C TYR A 84 12.56 5.74 4.07
N SER A 85 11.25 5.49 3.95
CA SER A 85 10.22 6.51 4.04
C SER A 85 9.35 6.31 5.26
N TYR A 86 8.96 7.40 5.89
CA TYR A 86 8.03 7.40 7.02
C TYR A 86 7.28 8.72 7.09
N ARG A 87 6.18 8.71 7.85
CA ARG A 87 5.46 9.93 8.23
C ARG A 87 6.06 10.48 9.51
N ASP A 88 6.53 11.73 9.48
CA ASP A 88 6.78 12.50 10.70
C ASP A 88 5.53 13.33 11.04
N GLY A 89 5.05 13.24 12.28
CA GLY A 89 3.85 13.91 12.76
C GLY A 89 2.59 13.03 12.80
N SER A 90 1.43 13.67 12.94
CA SER A 90 0.12 13.02 13.15
C SER A 90 -0.83 13.26 11.97
N SER A 91 -2.04 12.69 12.03
CA SER A 91 -3.10 13.05 11.08
C SER A 91 -3.52 14.51 11.30
N GLY A 92 -3.67 15.27 10.21
CA GLY A 92 -3.81 16.73 10.17
C GLY A 92 -2.51 17.49 9.86
N ASN A 93 -1.33 17.00 10.26
CA ASN A 93 -0.08 17.75 10.16
C ASN A 93 1.19 16.93 9.84
N GLY A 94 1.02 15.72 9.32
CA GLY A 94 2.15 14.84 9.04
C GLY A 94 2.76 15.05 7.66
N VAL A 95 4.08 14.99 7.58
CA VAL A 95 4.86 15.11 6.33
C VAL A 95 5.58 13.81 6.01
N GLN A 96 5.85 13.56 4.71
CA GLN A 96 6.55 12.34 4.29
C GLN A 96 8.05 12.56 4.16
N VAL A 97 8.81 11.97 5.08
CA VAL A 97 10.29 12.04 5.14
C VAL A 97 10.91 10.83 4.45
N TRP A 98 12.06 11.05 3.80
CA TRP A 98 12.81 10.04 3.06
C TRP A 98 14.30 10.11 3.40
N ASN A 99 14.84 8.98 3.83
CA ASN A 99 16.26 8.77 4.11
C ASN A 99 16.85 7.76 3.11
N ALA A 100 18.16 7.81 2.89
CA ALA A 100 18.91 6.84 2.11
C ALA A 100 20.02 6.24 2.97
N TYR A 101 20.22 4.94 2.82
CA TYR A 101 21.29 4.22 3.48
C TYR A 101 22.49 4.09 2.54
N ASP A 102 23.66 4.38 3.08
CA ASP A 102 24.95 4.16 2.42
C ASP A 102 25.63 2.97 3.10
N THR A 103 25.90 1.91 2.34
CA THR A 103 26.50 0.70 2.89
C THR A 103 28.00 0.84 3.16
N ALA A 104 28.69 1.73 2.43
CA ALA A 104 30.12 1.98 2.62
C ALA A 104 30.37 2.70 3.96
N THR A 105 29.56 3.71 4.27
CA THR A 105 29.65 4.44 5.55
C THR A 105 28.79 3.82 6.66
N ARG A 106 27.92 2.87 6.32
CA ARG A 106 26.93 2.22 7.21
C ARG A 106 26.03 3.22 7.94
N ALA A 107 25.72 4.33 7.28
CA ALA A 107 24.99 5.45 7.85
C ALA A 107 23.76 5.82 7.00
N TRP A 108 22.78 6.43 7.65
CA TRP A 108 21.63 7.04 6.97
C TRP A 108 21.87 8.53 6.77
N SER A 109 21.45 9.04 5.61
CA SER A 109 21.37 10.47 5.31
C SER A 109 20.01 10.82 4.73
N ARG A 110 19.69 12.11 4.63
CA ARG A 110 18.45 12.54 3.98
C ARG A 110 18.53 12.24 2.49
N PHE A 111 17.48 11.61 1.96
CA PHE A 111 17.37 11.36 0.52
C PHE A 111 16.77 12.55 -0.22
N LEU A 112 15.82 13.24 0.43
CA LEU A 112 15.21 14.49 -0.03
C LEU A 112 15.49 15.58 1.02
N ASP A 113 15.86 16.78 0.54
CA ASP A 113 16.12 17.93 1.42
C ASP A 113 14.84 18.50 2.05
N THR A 114 13.70 18.29 1.39
CA THR A 114 12.36 18.60 1.89
C THR A 114 11.52 17.34 1.96
N PRO A 115 10.41 17.33 2.72
CA PRO A 115 9.44 16.25 2.61
C PRO A 115 8.97 16.01 1.17
N LEU A 116 8.53 14.79 0.86
CA LEU A 116 7.94 14.46 -0.44
C LEU A 116 6.53 15.06 -0.57
N LEU A 117 5.74 14.91 0.49
CA LEU A 117 4.34 15.33 0.57
C LEU A 117 4.13 16.14 1.85
N ASP A 118 3.43 17.26 1.72
CA ASP A 118 3.11 18.16 2.83
C ASP A 118 1.68 18.72 2.63
N GLY A 119 0.85 18.57 3.66
CA GLY A 119 -0.53 19.06 3.67
C GLY A 119 -0.73 20.44 4.30
N ASP A 120 0.36 21.21 4.48
CA ASP A 120 0.35 22.57 5.03
C ASP A 120 -0.20 22.64 6.46
N GLY A 121 -0.03 21.57 7.24
CA GLY A 121 -0.60 21.47 8.60
C GLY A 121 -2.14 21.43 8.65
N LYS A 122 -2.80 21.25 7.51
CA LYS A 122 -4.28 21.25 7.38
C LYS A 122 -4.87 19.89 7.03
N ARG A 123 -4.05 18.98 6.49
CA ARG A 123 -4.45 17.66 6.00
C ARG A 123 -3.24 16.74 5.89
N ASN A 124 -3.47 15.47 5.64
CA ASN A 124 -2.41 14.49 5.35
C ASN A 124 -2.59 13.86 3.98
N ALA A 125 -1.47 13.60 3.31
CA ALA A 125 -1.43 12.66 2.20
C ALA A 125 -1.36 11.22 2.72
N TYR A 126 -2.04 10.30 2.02
CA TYR A 126 -1.94 8.86 2.21
C TYR A 126 -1.37 8.20 0.95
N PRO A 127 -0.05 8.25 0.76
CA PRO A 127 0.57 7.69 -0.43
C PRO A 127 0.70 6.18 -0.37
N HIS A 128 0.48 5.56 -1.53
CA HIS A 128 0.95 4.21 -1.79
C HIS A 128 2.48 4.15 -1.81
N ARG A 129 3.03 2.94 -1.77
CA ARG A 129 4.45 2.74 -2.08
C ARG A 129 4.64 3.11 -3.56
N PRO A 130 5.63 3.95 -3.93
CA PRO A 130 5.95 4.17 -5.34
C PRO A 130 6.20 2.85 -6.05
N GLN A 131 5.54 2.66 -7.19
CA GLN A 131 5.64 1.44 -7.98
C GLN A 131 6.43 1.74 -9.25
N TYR A 132 7.45 0.93 -9.52
CA TYR A 132 8.15 1.03 -10.79
C TYR A 132 7.29 0.44 -11.90
N GLY A 133 7.05 1.25 -12.93
CA GLY A 133 6.24 0.92 -14.08
C GLY A 133 7.08 0.31 -15.22
N PRO A 134 6.41 -0.40 -16.15
CA PRO A 134 7.06 -0.96 -17.34
C PRO A 134 7.47 0.11 -18.37
N ASP A 135 7.10 1.36 -18.14
CA ASP A 135 7.49 2.56 -18.91
C ASP A 135 8.82 3.18 -18.41
N GLY A 136 9.41 2.61 -17.35
CA GLY A 136 10.68 3.08 -16.82
C GLY A 136 10.57 4.19 -15.79
N TRP A 137 9.39 4.46 -15.24
CA TRP A 137 9.16 5.48 -14.21
C TRP A 137 8.70 4.85 -12.90
N TYR A 138 8.98 5.51 -11.78
CA TYR A 138 8.24 5.31 -10.53
C TYR A 138 6.95 6.10 -10.56
N HIS A 139 5.85 5.46 -10.15
CA HIS A 139 4.51 6.03 -10.10
C HIS A 139 4.05 6.10 -8.66
N LEU A 140 3.55 7.26 -8.26
CA LEU A 140 3.02 7.51 -6.94
C LEU A 140 1.56 7.96 -7.06
N ILE A 141 0.70 7.30 -6.30
CA ILE A 141 -0.70 7.71 -6.11
C ILE A 141 -0.99 7.93 -4.63
N TRP A 142 -1.85 8.91 -4.34
CA TRP A 142 -2.28 9.20 -2.98
C TRP A 142 -3.66 9.85 -2.98
N VAL A 143 -4.28 9.87 -1.80
CA VAL A 143 -5.43 10.73 -1.49
C VAL A 143 -5.04 11.68 -0.37
N TRP A 144 -5.76 12.79 -0.28
CA TRP A 144 -5.67 13.73 0.83
C TRP A 144 -6.74 13.41 1.88
N ARG A 145 -6.47 13.76 3.14
CA ARG A 145 -7.43 13.59 4.24
C ARG A 145 -7.36 14.77 5.20
N ASP A 146 -8.47 15.46 5.38
CA ASP A 146 -8.50 16.69 6.20
C ASP A 146 -8.38 16.38 7.70
N THR A 147 -9.04 15.32 8.19
CA THR A 147 -9.11 15.01 9.64
C THR A 147 -8.69 13.57 9.94
N PRO A 148 -8.67 13.14 11.21
CA PRO A 148 -8.51 11.73 11.56
C PRO A 148 -9.66 10.82 11.08
N ASP A 149 -10.84 11.37 10.75
CA ASP A 149 -11.97 10.59 10.25
C ASP A 149 -11.72 10.16 8.81
N CYS A 150 -11.86 8.86 8.55
CA CYS A 150 -11.70 8.28 7.22
C CYS A 150 -12.73 8.79 6.19
N ALA A 151 -13.88 9.32 6.62
CA ALA A 151 -14.85 9.98 5.74
C ALA A 151 -14.26 11.21 5.03
N THR A 152 -13.27 11.86 5.64
CA THR A 152 -12.65 13.08 5.11
C THR A 152 -11.54 12.81 4.10
N ASN A 153 -11.45 11.59 3.56
CA ASN A 153 -10.57 11.30 2.44
C ASN A 153 -11.14 11.90 1.15
N HIS A 154 -10.28 12.50 0.35
CA HIS A 154 -10.67 13.30 -0.80
C HIS A 154 -9.53 13.38 -1.83
N ASN A 155 -9.84 13.90 -3.03
CA ASN A 155 -8.90 14.19 -4.13
C ASN A 155 -7.82 13.13 -4.39
N LEU A 156 -8.10 12.22 -5.32
CA LEU A 156 -7.09 11.31 -5.87
C LEU A 156 -6.03 12.10 -6.64
N SER A 157 -4.76 11.80 -6.38
CA SER A 157 -3.61 12.51 -6.95
C SER A 157 -2.54 11.54 -7.46
N TYR A 158 -1.71 12.00 -8.40
CA TYR A 158 -0.69 11.22 -9.08
C TYR A 158 0.55 12.06 -9.44
N ALA A 159 1.72 11.43 -9.32
CA ALA A 159 3.00 11.94 -9.83
C ALA A 159 3.88 10.77 -10.29
N ARG A 160 4.88 11.07 -11.13
CA ARG A 160 5.92 10.11 -11.51
C ARG A 160 7.32 10.69 -11.43
N SER A 161 8.31 9.82 -11.28
CA SER A 161 9.73 10.18 -11.17
C SER A 161 10.62 9.09 -11.75
N GLN A 162 11.76 9.43 -12.35
CA GLN A 162 12.77 8.44 -12.78
C GLN A 162 13.74 8.07 -11.66
N ASP A 163 13.95 8.96 -10.69
CA ASP A 163 15.01 8.87 -9.69
C ASP A 163 14.52 9.03 -8.24
N LEU A 164 13.20 9.08 -8.05
CA LEU A 164 12.50 9.33 -6.79
C LEU A 164 12.78 10.71 -6.16
N LYS A 165 13.50 11.60 -6.85
CA LYS A 165 13.86 12.95 -6.39
C LYS A 165 13.13 14.02 -7.18
N HIS A 166 13.13 13.91 -8.50
CA HIS A 166 12.50 14.86 -9.41
C HIS A 166 11.16 14.28 -9.87
N TRP A 167 10.08 14.99 -9.54
CA TRP A 167 8.72 14.53 -9.78
C TRP A 167 8.01 15.39 -10.81
N GLN A 168 7.15 14.76 -11.60
CA GLN A 168 6.33 15.41 -12.60
C GLN A 168 4.90 14.84 -12.63
N SER A 169 3.98 15.62 -13.15
CA SER A 169 2.60 15.20 -13.41
C SER A 169 2.51 14.17 -14.55
N ALA A 170 1.29 13.66 -14.79
CA ALA A 170 1.00 12.84 -15.96
C ALA A 170 1.24 13.58 -17.28
N SER A 171 1.05 14.91 -17.30
CA SER A 171 1.32 15.78 -18.46
C SER A 171 2.79 16.12 -18.67
N GLY A 172 3.70 15.67 -17.78
CA GLY A 172 5.13 15.99 -17.86
C GLY A 172 5.51 17.34 -17.25
N VAL A 173 4.61 18.01 -16.54
CA VAL A 173 4.93 19.25 -15.83
C VAL A 173 5.70 18.90 -14.56
N ALA A 174 6.94 19.39 -14.46
CA ALA A 174 7.76 19.24 -13.26
C ALA A 174 7.13 19.95 -12.05
N VAL A 175 7.22 19.32 -10.88
CA VAL A 175 6.70 19.87 -9.62
C VAL A 175 7.80 19.98 -8.58
N LYS A 176 7.83 21.10 -7.86
CA LYS A 176 8.78 21.34 -6.76
C LYS A 176 8.33 20.61 -5.51
N LEU A 177 9.29 20.05 -4.78
CA LEU A 177 9.02 19.46 -3.48
C LEU A 177 8.91 20.53 -2.36
N PRO A 178 8.13 20.27 -1.30
CA PRO A 178 7.17 19.16 -1.19
C PRO A 178 5.98 19.33 -2.15
N MET A 179 5.43 18.22 -2.64
CA MET A 179 4.14 18.23 -3.36
C MET A 179 3.02 18.54 -2.36
N ARG A 180 2.23 19.58 -2.67
CA ARG A 180 1.19 20.15 -1.80
C ARG A 180 -0.18 20.07 -2.46
N PHE A 181 -1.24 20.25 -1.68
CA PHE A 181 -2.62 20.25 -2.18
C PHE A 181 -2.93 21.38 -3.19
N LYS A 182 -2.14 22.46 -3.17
CA LYS A 182 -2.24 23.56 -4.13
C LYS A 182 -1.80 23.17 -5.55
N ASP A 183 -1.02 22.10 -5.71
CA ASP A 183 -0.44 21.68 -6.99
C ASP A 183 -1.49 20.94 -7.83
N LYS A 184 -2.42 21.69 -8.43
CA LYS A 184 -3.59 21.13 -9.14
C LYS A 184 -3.23 20.24 -10.33
N VAL A 185 -2.04 20.40 -10.90
CA VAL A 185 -1.52 19.56 -11.98
C VAL A 185 -1.32 18.09 -11.56
N LEU A 186 -1.29 17.81 -10.25
CA LEU A 186 -1.16 16.46 -9.69
C LEU A 186 -2.51 15.78 -9.44
N VAL A 187 -3.64 16.49 -9.57
CA VAL A 187 -4.96 15.92 -9.30
C VAL A 187 -5.38 14.98 -10.44
N VAL A 188 -5.76 13.76 -10.09
CA VAL A 188 -6.36 12.77 -10.99
C VAL A 188 -7.85 12.97 -11.05
N ASP A 189 -8.50 12.94 -9.89
CA ASP A 189 -9.95 13.05 -9.77
C ASP A 189 -10.30 13.80 -8.47
N PRO A 190 -10.93 14.99 -8.55
CA PRO A 190 -11.41 15.69 -7.38
C PRO A 190 -12.65 15.00 -6.80
N ALA A 191 -12.69 14.93 -5.48
CA ALA A 191 -13.87 14.55 -4.71
C ALA A 191 -13.89 15.38 -3.43
N PRO A 192 -15.06 15.75 -2.89
CA PRO A 192 -15.15 16.40 -1.59
C PRO A 192 -14.85 15.41 -0.46
N SER A 193 -14.57 15.92 0.74
CA SER A 193 -14.70 15.14 1.98
C SER A 193 -16.13 14.59 2.09
N GLY A 194 -16.28 13.32 2.44
CA GLY A 194 -17.55 12.59 2.34
C GLY A 194 -17.88 12.06 0.94
N GLY A 195 -17.05 12.36 -0.08
CA GLY A 195 -17.24 11.94 -1.47
C GLY A 195 -16.95 10.46 -1.74
N GLY A 196 -16.90 9.61 -0.70
CA GLY A 196 -16.81 8.17 -0.84
C GLY A 196 -15.44 7.60 -1.16
N MET A 197 -14.35 8.38 -1.11
CA MET A 197 -12.98 7.85 -1.25
C MET A 197 -12.45 7.31 0.08
N ILE A 198 -11.64 6.25 0.05
CA ILE A 198 -10.89 5.77 1.23
C ILE A 198 -9.40 5.67 0.91
N ASN A 199 -8.54 6.07 1.85
CA ASN A 199 -7.10 5.82 1.73
C ASN A 199 -6.81 4.32 1.61
N GLY A 200 -5.98 3.92 0.63
CA GLY A 200 -5.67 2.52 0.36
C GLY A 200 -6.73 1.78 -0.47
N GLY A 201 -7.84 2.44 -0.82
CA GLY A 201 -8.86 1.92 -1.73
C GLY A 201 -8.54 2.09 -3.22
N GLN A 202 -7.40 2.72 -3.53
CA GLN A 202 -6.89 2.90 -4.88
C GLN A 202 -5.97 1.75 -5.27
N GLY A 203 -6.02 1.33 -6.53
CA GLY A 203 -5.08 0.38 -7.13
C GLY A 203 -4.43 0.97 -8.36
N LEU A 204 -3.10 0.84 -8.48
CA LEU A 204 -2.35 1.22 -9.67
C LEU A 204 -2.07 -0.01 -10.53
N PHE A 205 -2.33 0.11 -11.82
CA PHE A 205 -2.11 -0.89 -12.85
C PHE A 205 -1.46 -0.25 -14.08
N PHE A 206 -0.86 -1.05 -14.96
CA PHE A 206 -0.29 -0.59 -16.23
C PHE A 206 -0.92 -1.35 -17.38
N ASP A 207 -1.50 -0.62 -18.33
CA ASP A 207 -2.10 -1.22 -19.52
C ASP A 207 -1.05 -1.77 -20.49
N SER A 208 -1.48 -2.41 -21.58
CA SER A 208 -0.58 -3.00 -22.59
C SER A 208 0.29 -1.95 -23.29
N ASN A 209 -0.13 -0.68 -23.26
CA ASN A 209 0.64 0.46 -23.75
C ASN A 209 1.52 1.08 -22.65
N LYS A 210 1.68 0.39 -21.51
CA LYS A 210 2.47 0.80 -20.34
C LYS A 210 1.94 2.07 -19.66
N ARG A 211 0.71 2.50 -19.96
CA ARG A 211 0.11 3.69 -19.35
C ARG A 211 -0.44 3.36 -17.97
N PRO A 212 -0.30 4.25 -16.97
CA PRO A 212 -0.89 4.05 -15.66
C PRO A 212 -2.43 4.11 -15.73
N VAL A 213 -3.08 3.14 -15.10
CA VAL A 213 -4.52 3.08 -14.88
C VAL A 213 -4.79 2.96 -13.38
N ILE A 214 -5.60 3.86 -12.84
CA ILE A 214 -5.87 3.91 -11.40
C ILE A 214 -7.32 3.49 -11.17
N SER A 215 -7.54 2.36 -10.50
CA SER A 215 -8.88 1.93 -10.06
C SER A 215 -9.18 2.45 -8.66
N TYR A 216 -10.37 2.99 -8.44
CA TYR A 216 -10.78 3.58 -7.16
C TYR A 216 -12.31 3.57 -7.05
N HIS A 217 -12.85 4.04 -5.92
CA HIS A 217 -14.27 4.27 -5.75
C HIS A 217 -14.52 5.69 -5.21
N LYS A 218 -15.67 6.25 -5.58
CA LYS A 218 -16.19 7.52 -5.06
C LYS A 218 -17.71 7.57 -5.27
N ALA A 219 -18.38 8.48 -4.58
CA ALA A 219 -19.76 8.82 -4.90
C ALA A 219 -19.84 9.53 -6.26
N ASP A 220 -20.89 9.22 -7.03
CA ASP A 220 -21.29 10.01 -8.20
C ASP A 220 -22.07 11.27 -7.78
N GLU A 221 -22.55 12.03 -8.77
CA GLU A 221 -23.28 13.30 -8.56
C GLU A 221 -24.60 13.11 -7.79
N ASN A 222 -25.17 11.90 -7.78
CA ASN A 222 -26.38 11.56 -7.03
C ASN A 222 -26.07 10.97 -5.64
N GLY A 223 -24.79 10.90 -5.25
CA GLY A 223 -24.37 10.31 -3.99
C GLY A 223 -24.28 8.79 -4.00
N HIS A 224 -24.44 8.12 -5.16
CA HIS A 224 -24.32 6.67 -5.22
C HIS A 224 -22.85 6.26 -5.32
N MET A 225 -22.46 5.25 -4.55
CA MET A 225 -21.09 4.75 -4.61
C MET A 225 -20.87 4.06 -5.96
N GLN A 226 -19.80 4.41 -6.67
CA GLN A 226 -19.39 3.73 -7.90
C GLN A 226 -17.92 3.36 -7.87
N ILE A 227 -17.55 2.41 -8.73
CA ILE A 227 -16.16 2.08 -9.03
C ILE A 227 -15.76 2.76 -10.34
N TYR A 228 -14.55 3.32 -10.35
CA TYR A 228 -13.98 4.02 -11.49
C TYR A 228 -12.61 3.44 -11.87
N ALA A 229 -12.24 3.61 -13.14
CA ALA A 229 -10.87 3.54 -13.62
C ALA A 229 -10.47 4.88 -14.25
N ALA A 230 -9.35 5.46 -13.82
CA ALA A 230 -8.79 6.67 -14.40
C ALA A 230 -7.57 6.37 -15.26
N ARG A 231 -7.50 6.94 -16.47
CA ARG A 231 -6.33 6.89 -17.36
C ARG A 231 -6.06 8.26 -17.96
N TYR A 232 -4.79 8.63 -18.11
CA TYR A 232 -4.41 9.90 -18.72
C TYR A 232 -4.40 9.76 -20.26
N GLU A 233 -5.28 10.51 -20.93
CA GLU A 233 -5.57 10.39 -22.35
C GLU A 233 -5.86 11.77 -22.95
N GLN A 234 -5.34 12.03 -24.15
CA GLN A 234 -5.64 13.25 -24.90
C GLN A 234 -5.42 14.53 -24.05
N GLY A 235 -4.36 14.55 -23.24
CA GLY A 235 -3.99 15.69 -22.40
C GLY A 235 -4.74 15.83 -21.07
N ALA A 236 -5.61 14.88 -20.69
CA ALA A 236 -6.35 14.94 -19.42
C ALA A 236 -6.56 13.56 -18.78
N TRP A 237 -6.81 13.53 -17.47
CA TRP A 237 -7.33 12.33 -16.82
C TRP A 237 -8.79 12.10 -17.26
N LYS A 238 -9.08 10.93 -17.82
CA LYS A 238 -10.43 10.45 -18.11
C LYS A 238 -10.86 9.47 -17.01
N HIS A 239 -12.10 9.61 -16.54
CA HIS A 239 -12.67 8.77 -15.48
C HIS A 239 -13.75 7.87 -16.07
N HIS A 240 -13.47 6.58 -16.14
CA HIS A 240 -14.39 5.59 -16.69
C HIS A 240 -15.18 4.97 -15.54
N VAL A 241 -16.50 5.17 -15.53
CA VAL A 241 -17.38 4.53 -14.56
C VAL A 241 -17.53 3.05 -14.91
N LEU A 242 -17.29 2.17 -13.95
CA LEU A 242 -17.31 0.71 -14.13
C LEU A 242 -18.56 0.05 -13.55
N THR A 243 -19.40 0.81 -12.85
CA THR A 243 -20.63 0.34 -12.21
C THR A 243 -21.74 1.38 -12.38
N HIS A 244 -22.99 0.93 -12.33
CA HIS A 244 -24.18 1.81 -12.37
C HIS A 244 -25.10 1.45 -11.21
N TRP A 245 -24.62 1.69 -10.01
CA TRP A 245 -25.35 1.43 -8.77
C TRP A 245 -26.24 2.61 -8.37
N ASP A 246 -27.32 2.33 -7.64
CA ASP A 246 -28.34 3.27 -7.16
C ASP A 246 -28.31 3.47 -5.63
N LYS A 247 -27.24 3.02 -4.95
CA LYS A 247 -27.13 3.09 -3.49
C LYS A 247 -25.89 3.82 -3.00
N ALA A 248 -26.09 4.68 -2.01
CA ALA A 248 -25.02 5.32 -1.26
C ALA A 248 -24.29 4.33 -0.33
N VAL A 249 -23.03 4.64 -0.05
CA VAL A 249 -22.20 3.96 0.97
C VAL A 249 -21.55 5.00 1.85
N ASP A 250 -22.23 5.33 2.94
CA ASP A 250 -21.66 6.18 3.98
C ASP A 250 -20.74 5.38 4.89
N PHE A 251 -19.60 5.96 5.22
CA PHE A 251 -18.67 5.45 6.22
C PHE A 251 -17.99 6.61 6.93
N SER A 252 -17.71 6.41 8.22
CA SER A 252 -16.91 7.30 9.05
C SER A 252 -16.23 6.48 10.13
N GLY A 253 -15.17 7.03 10.71
CA GLY A 253 -14.46 6.41 11.81
C GLY A 253 -12.97 6.68 11.79
N ARG A 254 -12.37 6.42 12.95
CA ARG A 254 -10.93 6.57 13.20
C ARG A 254 -10.29 5.19 13.35
N GLY A 255 -8.98 5.16 13.14
CA GLY A 255 -8.19 3.95 13.24
C GLY A 255 -8.37 3.00 12.05
N SER A 256 -7.90 1.76 12.19
CA SER A 256 -8.09 0.74 11.16
C SER A 256 -9.52 0.25 11.09
N MET A 257 -10.19 0.69 10.03
CA MET A 257 -11.55 0.30 9.71
C MET A 257 -11.61 -1.16 9.26
N ASN A 258 -12.70 -1.83 9.65
CA ASN A 258 -13.12 -3.09 9.05
C ASN A 258 -13.66 -2.85 7.63
N PHE A 259 -14.59 -3.68 7.15
CA PHE A 259 -15.26 -3.43 5.89
C PHE A 259 -16.14 -2.17 5.99
N ILE A 260 -15.77 -1.11 5.27
CA ILE A 260 -16.49 0.19 5.22
C ILE A 260 -17.71 0.19 4.30
N GLY A 261 -18.10 -0.97 3.77
CA GLY A 261 -19.22 -1.08 2.82
C GLY A 261 -18.81 -1.10 1.34
N ILE A 262 -17.54 -0.81 1.01
CA ILE A 262 -16.98 -0.94 -0.33
C ILE A 262 -15.52 -1.41 -0.25
N SER A 263 -15.11 -2.30 -1.15
CA SER A 263 -13.71 -2.66 -1.38
C SER A 263 -13.50 -3.24 -2.79
N LEU A 264 -12.29 -3.10 -3.32
CA LEU A 264 -11.90 -3.58 -4.65
C LEU A 264 -10.47 -4.16 -4.65
N SER A 265 -10.16 -5.07 -5.57
CA SER A 265 -8.86 -5.78 -5.65
C SER A 265 -7.76 -5.06 -6.43
N GLY A 266 -8.08 -3.94 -7.08
CA GLY A 266 -7.29 -3.40 -8.18
C GLY A 266 -7.49 -4.17 -9.49
N LEU A 267 -7.10 -3.55 -10.60
CA LEU A 267 -7.14 -4.14 -11.93
C LEU A 267 -6.05 -5.22 -12.10
N ARG A 268 -6.40 -6.29 -12.81
CA ARG A 268 -5.48 -7.34 -13.23
C ARG A 268 -5.77 -7.74 -14.66
N ARG A 269 -4.73 -7.96 -15.45
CA ARG A 269 -4.86 -8.60 -16.77
C ARG A 269 -5.16 -10.08 -16.59
N ILE A 270 -6.12 -10.59 -17.37
CA ILE A 270 -6.41 -12.03 -17.41
C ILE A 270 -5.99 -12.66 -18.73
N GLU A 271 -6.16 -11.93 -19.83
CA GLU A 271 -5.71 -12.27 -21.18
C GLU A 271 -5.48 -10.96 -21.96
N PRO A 272 -4.87 -10.98 -23.15
CA PRO A 272 -4.67 -9.77 -23.96
C PRO A 272 -5.98 -8.99 -24.14
N GLY A 273 -5.93 -7.68 -23.93
CA GLY A 273 -7.09 -6.78 -24.08
C GLY A 273 -8.16 -6.89 -22.98
N LEU A 274 -8.08 -7.84 -22.05
CA LEU A 274 -9.10 -8.04 -21.03
C LEU A 274 -8.54 -7.92 -19.61
N LEU A 275 -9.16 -7.03 -18.85
CA LEU A 275 -8.88 -6.79 -17.45
C LEU A 275 -9.99 -7.35 -16.56
N THR A 276 -9.67 -7.59 -15.31
CA THR A 276 -10.63 -7.98 -14.29
C THR A 276 -10.35 -7.30 -12.96
N MET A 277 -11.42 -7.10 -12.19
CA MET A 277 -11.37 -6.60 -10.82
C MET A 277 -12.49 -7.25 -10.01
N THR A 278 -12.20 -7.68 -8.78
CA THR A 278 -13.25 -8.11 -7.85
C THR A 278 -13.62 -6.98 -6.93
N TYR A 279 -14.89 -6.93 -6.53
CA TYR A 279 -15.39 -5.96 -5.56
C TYR A 279 -16.23 -6.63 -4.47
N ARG A 280 -16.39 -5.92 -3.36
CA ARG A 280 -17.43 -6.15 -2.35
C ARG A 280 -18.14 -4.84 -2.08
N HIS A 281 -19.47 -4.85 -2.14
CA HIS A 281 -20.35 -3.73 -1.89
C HIS A 281 -21.40 -4.12 -0.85
N LYS A 282 -21.76 -3.22 0.08
CA LYS A 282 -22.70 -3.54 1.16
C LYS A 282 -24.09 -3.95 0.65
N HIS A 283 -24.53 -3.34 -0.44
CA HIS A 283 -25.87 -3.55 -1.03
C HIS A 283 -25.90 -4.53 -2.21
N TYR A 284 -24.80 -4.69 -2.97
CA TYR A 284 -24.75 -5.55 -4.16
C TYR A 284 -23.89 -6.82 -3.96
N GLY A 285 -23.54 -7.12 -2.70
CA GLY A 285 -22.75 -8.29 -2.35
C GLY A 285 -21.33 -8.24 -2.92
N HIS A 286 -20.83 -9.37 -3.39
CA HIS A 286 -19.50 -9.48 -3.99
C HIS A 286 -19.64 -9.81 -5.47
N GLY A 287 -18.72 -9.30 -6.28
CA GLY A 287 -18.77 -9.54 -7.71
C GLY A 287 -17.41 -9.39 -8.37
N ARG A 288 -17.43 -9.57 -9.69
CA ARG A 288 -16.28 -9.43 -10.56
C ARG A 288 -16.70 -8.63 -11.78
N LEU A 289 -15.90 -7.63 -12.10
CA LEU A 289 -16.00 -6.88 -13.34
C LEU A 289 -14.99 -7.45 -14.32
N MET A 290 -15.43 -7.59 -15.55
CA MET A 290 -14.60 -7.85 -16.72
C MET A 290 -14.60 -6.55 -17.53
N ILE A 291 -13.43 -6.07 -17.90
CA ILE A 291 -13.24 -4.71 -18.39
C ILE A 291 -12.39 -4.80 -19.65
N ASP A 292 -12.88 -4.25 -20.74
CA ASP A 292 -12.10 -4.08 -21.96
C ASP A 292 -10.98 -3.07 -21.68
N GLU A 293 -9.73 -3.45 -21.98
CA GLU A 293 -8.57 -2.63 -21.65
C GLU A 293 -8.52 -1.32 -22.44
N GLU A 294 -8.90 -1.37 -23.71
CA GLU A 294 -8.79 -0.23 -24.61
C GLU A 294 -9.82 0.84 -24.25
N SER A 295 -11.07 0.47 -24.03
CA SER A 295 -12.15 1.41 -23.72
C SER A 295 -12.33 1.68 -22.21
N LEU A 296 -11.75 0.83 -21.35
CA LEU A 296 -11.99 0.79 -19.91
C LEU A 296 -13.49 0.71 -19.56
N LYS A 297 -14.26 -0.03 -20.36
CA LYS A 297 -15.69 -0.26 -20.13
C LYS A 297 -15.95 -1.69 -19.64
N PRO A 298 -16.96 -1.91 -18.78
CA PRO A 298 -17.42 -3.24 -18.43
C PRO A 298 -17.86 -4.03 -19.67
N VAL A 299 -17.51 -5.31 -19.72
CA VAL A 299 -17.92 -6.24 -20.78
C VAL A 299 -18.51 -7.50 -20.17
N ASN A 300 -19.46 -8.13 -20.86
CA ASN A 300 -20.05 -9.39 -20.43
C ASN A 300 -19.28 -10.58 -21.03
N LYS A 301 -18.13 -10.90 -20.43
CA LYS A 301 -17.28 -12.02 -20.87
C LYS A 301 -17.02 -13.00 -19.72
N ASN A 302 -17.36 -14.27 -19.92
CA ASN A 302 -17.08 -15.32 -18.95
C ASN A 302 -15.69 -15.91 -19.20
N VAL A 303 -14.80 -15.84 -18.20
CA VAL A 303 -13.46 -16.43 -18.27
C VAL A 303 -13.24 -17.38 -17.11
N LYS A 304 -12.72 -18.57 -17.40
CA LYS A 304 -12.37 -19.56 -16.38
C LYS A 304 -11.18 -19.06 -15.57
N MET A 305 -11.42 -18.78 -14.29
CA MET A 305 -10.37 -18.35 -13.38
C MET A 305 -9.58 -19.54 -12.85
N VAL A 306 -8.26 -19.51 -13.00
CA VAL A 306 -7.38 -20.41 -12.25
C VAL A 306 -7.20 -19.84 -10.84
N PRO A 307 -7.48 -20.61 -9.77
CA PRO A 307 -7.28 -20.15 -8.41
C PRO A 307 -5.84 -19.70 -8.17
N LYS A 308 -5.66 -18.50 -7.61
CA LYS A 308 -4.31 -17.97 -7.28
C LYS A 308 -3.59 -18.86 -6.27
N PHE A 309 -4.29 -19.62 -5.43
CA PHE A 309 -3.70 -20.48 -4.40
C PHE A 309 -4.35 -21.86 -4.41
N PRO A 310 -3.58 -22.94 -4.17
CA PRO A 310 -4.12 -24.27 -3.93
C PRO A 310 -5.21 -24.26 -2.84
N ALA A 311 -6.20 -25.17 -2.96
CA ALA A 311 -7.32 -25.24 -2.03
C ALA A 311 -6.85 -25.47 -0.57
N ALA A 312 -5.81 -26.27 -0.37
CA ALA A 312 -5.22 -26.51 0.95
C ALA A 312 -4.78 -25.23 1.67
N LEU A 313 -4.34 -24.19 0.94
CA LEU A 313 -3.92 -22.91 1.54
C LEU A 313 -5.10 -22.01 1.94
N LYS A 314 -6.34 -22.44 1.71
CA LYS A 314 -7.56 -21.72 2.11
C LYS A 314 -8.15 -22.24 3.43
N ARG A 315 -7.57 -23.29 4.01
CA ARG A 315 -8.04 -23.87 5.27
C ARG A 315 -7.52 -23.06 6.47
N ILE A 316 -8.38 -22.87 7.46
CA ILE A 316 -8.02 -22.39 8.80
C ILE A 316 -7.76 -23.63 9.66
N ASP A 317 -6.63 -23.67 10.36
CA ASP A 317 -6.14 -24.85 11.08
C ASP A 317 -6.61 -24.82 12.56
N SER A 318 -7.73 -24.16 12.85
CA SER A 318 -8.28 -23.94 14.19
C SER A 318 -9.78 -23.66 14.11
N ASP A 319 -10.53 -24.17 15.09
CA ASP A 319 -11.97 -23.95 15.22
C ASP A 319 -12.32 -22.60 15.88
N PHE A 320 -11.32 -21.76 16.18
CA PHE A 320 -11.56 -20.47 16.81
C PHE A 320 -12.29 -19.51 15.85
N THR A 321 -13.49 -19.10 16.25
CA THR A 321 -14.36 -18.20 15.47
C THR A 321 -13.69 -16.87 15.17
N GLY A 322 -13.78 -16.43 13.91
CA GLY A 322 -13.32 -15.11 13.48
C GLY A 322 -11.87 -15.04 13.01
N LEU A 323 -11.12 -16.15 13.06
CA LEU A 323 -9.81 -16.25 12.41
C LEU A 323 -9.92 -16.01 10.90
N ARG A 324 -8.90 -15.36 10.35
CA ARG A 324 -8.76 -15.10 8.92
C ARG A 324 -7.35 -15.43 8.48
N ILE A 325 -7.23 -15.91 7.25
CA ILE A 325 -5.94 -16.14 6.62
C ILE A 325 -5.34 -14.80 6.21
N ARG A 326 -4.11 -14.56 6.67
CA ARG A 326 -3.28 -13.42 6.31
C ARG A 326 -2.12 -13.89 5.44
N ARG A 327 -1.70 -13.03 4.52
CA ARG A 327 -0.69 -13.36 3.51
C ARG A 327 0.22 -12.16 3.25
N ALA A 328 1.50 -12.42 3.08
CA ALA A 328 2.46 -11.50 2.46
C ALA A 328 3.11 -12.22 1.27
N SER A 329 3.10 -11.58 0.11
CA SER A 329 3.78 -12.10 -1.10
C SER A 329 5.25 -11.68 -1.05
N ASP A 330 6.10 -12.42 -1.75
CA ASP A 330 7.49 -12.05 -1.93
C ASP A 330 7.67 -10.74 -2.72
N ILE A 331 8.76 -10.04 -2.40
CA ILE A 331 9.17 -8.79 -3.06
C ILE A 331 10.44 -8.97 -3.90
N GLY A 332 11.10 -10.12 -3.81
CA GLY A 332 12.40 -10.37 -4.43
C GLY A 332 12.37 -10.63 -5.93
N GLY A 333 11.18 -10.83 -6.51
CA GLY A 333 11.04 -11.33 -7.88
C GLY A 333 11.59 -12.76 -8.02
N ASP A 334 11.09 -13.49 -9.01
CA ASP A 334 11.76 -14.71 -9.49
C ASP A 334 12.08 -14.48 -10.97
N PRO A 335 13.36 -14.41 -11.36
CA PRO A 335 13.77 -14.18 -12.75
C PRO A 335 13.12 -15.16 -13.74
N ASP A 336 12.91 -16.40 -13.30
CA ASP A 336 12.36 -17.48 -14.15
C ASP A 336 10.85 -17.70 -13.94
N GLY A 337 10.22 -16.98 -13.01
CA GLY A 337 8.79 -17.09 -12.66
C GLY A 337 8.33 -18.49 -12.21
N SER A 338 9.28 -19.39 -11.93
CA SER A 338 9.07 -20.80 -11.61
C SER A 338 8.63 -21.03 -10.17
N VAL A 339 8.99 -20.10 -9.29
CA VAL A 339 8.83 -20.14 -7.85
C VAL A 339 8.32 -18.78 -7.37
N ARG A 340 7.39 -18.80 -6.43
CA ARG A 340 7.08 -17.63 -5.61
C ARG A 340 6.98 -18.04 -4.15
N TYR A 341 7.45 -17.20 -3.26
CA TYR A 341 7.31 -17.38 -1.83
C TYR A 341 6.06 -16.68 -1.30
N LEU A 342 5.38 -17.35 -0.36
CA LEU A 342 4.19 -16.85 0.30
C LEU A 342 4.34 -17.05 1.80
N LEU A 343 4.40 -15.96 2.55
CA LEU A 343 4.24 -16.01 4.00
C LEU A 343 2.75 -16.00 4.33
N GLN A 344 2.28 -16.95 5.12
CA GLN A 344 0.87 -17.08 5.49
C GLN A 344 0.73 -17.42 6.98
N TRP A 345 -0.23 -16.77 7.64
CA TRP A 345 -0.57 -16.99 9.05
C TRP A 345 -2.07 -16.79 9.28
N GLN A 346 -2.55 -17.13 10.48
CA GLN A 346 -3.96 -16.99 10.86
C GLN A 346 -4.07 -16.04 12.05
N SER A 347 -4.92 -15.04 11.93
CA SER A 347 -5.14 -14.05 12.99
C SER A 347 -6.59 -13.58 12.98
N LEU A 348 -7.03 -12.96 14.08
CA LEU A 348 -8.30 -12.24 14.10
C LEU A 348 -8.30 -11.07 13.08
N GLY A 349 -9.52 -10.60 12.80
CA GLY A 349 -9.78 -9.40 12.02
C GLY A 349 -9.20 -8.13 12.65
N VAL A 350 -9.25 -7.03 11.92
CA VAL A 350 -8.97 -5.71 12.50
C VAL A 350 -10.10 -5.33 13.46
N ASN A 351 -9.80 -4.48 14.46
CA ASN A 351 -10.76 -4.08 15.49
C ASN A 351 -10.56 -2.61 15.90
N HIS A 352 -10.50 -1.69 14.93
CA HIS A 352 -10.35 -0.25 15.20
C HIS A 352 -9.17 0.08 16.13
N ASP A 353 -8.05 -0.61 15.95
CA ASP A 353 -6.84 -0.48 16.78
C ASP A 353 -7.03 -0.82 18.26
N ARG A 354 -8.11 -1.54 18.59
CA ARG A 354 -8.46 -1.97 19.94
C ARG A 354 -8.22 -3.46 20.12
N ARG A 355 -7.92 -3.81 21.37
CA ARG A 355 -7.87 -5.19 21.84
C ARG A 355 -9.20 -5.90 21.58
N HIS A 356 -9.13 -7.14 21.09
CA HIS A 356 -10.29 -8.03 21.01
C HIS A 356 -10.72 -8.46 22.42
N GLN A 357 -12.00 -8.72 22.64
CA GLN A 357 -12.45 -9.31 23.90
C GLN A 357 -12.05 -10.79 23.97
N PRO A 358 -11.69 -11.31 25.16
CA PRO A 358 -11.37 -12.73 25.33
C PRO A 358 -12.61 -13.61 25.02
N PRO A 359 -12.41 -14.90 24.67
CA PRO A 359 -11.13 -15.62 24.63
C PRO A 359 -10.21 -15.20 23.46
N TYR A 360 -8.93 -15.56 23.52
CA TYR A 360 -7.97 -15.35 22.43
C TYR A 360 -7.66 -16.67 21.73
N PRO A 361 -7.38 -16.67 20.42
CA PRO A 361 -6.85 -17.86 19.76
C PRO A 361 -5.45 -18.17 20.29
N GLU A 362 -5.09 -19.45 20.27
CA GLU A 362 -3.72 -19.89 20.53
C GLU A 362 -2.72 -19.26 19.54
N PRO A 363 -1.44 -19.07 19.94
CA PRO A 363 -0.42 -18.55 19.05
C PRO A 363 -0.29 -19.37 17.75
N SER A 364 -0.45 -18.72 16.60
CA SER A 364 -0.27 -19.35 15.29
C SER A 364 1.15 -19.14 14.76
N LYS A 365 1.73 -20.17 14.12
CA LYS A 365 3.03 -20.04 13.45
C LYS A 365 2.87 -19.36 12.09
N LEU A 366 3.76 -18.42 11.77
CA LEU A 366 3.91 -17.91 10.42
C LEU A 366 4.54 -19.01 9.55
N LYS A 367 3.85 -19.39 8.46
CA LYS A 367 4.29 -20.46 7.55
C LYS A 367 4.80 -19.83 6.26
N LEU A 368 6.03 -20.14 5.88
CA LEU A 368 6.60 -19.76 4.58
C LEU A 368 6.41 -20.90 3.58
N TYR A 369 5.64 -20.64 2.52
CA TYR A 369 5.40 -21.58 1.44
C TYR A 369 6.23 -21.23 0.21
N LYS A 370 6.87 -22.24 -0.39
CA LYS A 370 7.47 -22.15 -1.72
C LYS A 370 6.46 -22.71 -2.73
N LEU A 371 5.81 -21.85 -3.49
CA LEU A 371 4.83 -22.25 -4.50
C LEU A 371 5.53 -22.35 -5.85
N ARG A 372 5.41 -23.50 -6.52
CA ARG A 372 5.89 -23.68 -7.89
C ARG A 372 4.76 -23.43 -8.88
N ALA A 373 5.05 -22.79 -10.00
CA ALA A 373 4.10 -22.74 -11.11
C ALA A 373 3.83 -24.19 -11.57
N ASN A 374 2.56 -24.53 -11.75
CA ASN A 374 2.23 -25.71 -12.54
C ASN A 374 2.63 -25.37 -13.98
N ARG A 375 3.65 -26.04 -14.51
CA ARG A 375 3.95 -26.00 -15.94
C ARG A 375 2.82 -26.65 -16.72
#